data_AF-A0A1H9UJC2-F1
#
_entry.id   AF-A0A1H9UJC2-F1
#
_cell.length_a   1.000
_cell.length_b   1.000
_cell.length_c   1.000
_cell.angle_alpha   90.00
_cell.angle_beta   90.00
_cell.angle_gamma   90.00
#
_symmetry.space_group_name_H-M   'P 1'
#
loop_
_entity.id
_entity.type
_entity.pdbx_description
1 polymer ?
#
loop_
_entity_poly.entity_id
_entity_poly.type
_entity_poly.pdbx_seq_one_letter_code
_entity_poly.pdbx_strand_id
1 'polypeptide(L)'
;MLAHGPATSYDLKQRVAFTIGNFWAFAHSQLYDEPARLAEAGLLTATEEEGGRRRRTYAITDDGRAALSDWLASPTPEETEVRDLGLLKLFFATFAGPGDLPTLAHTRRDSHRVRADGYQALYDQIAPYADKWQVKSLELGIRIERTVEEFWTEFIDSLDAETPPGQ
;
A
#
# COMPACT_ATOMS: atom_id res chain seq x y z
N MET A 1 -0.15 8.12 12.08
CA MET A 1 -1.44 7.57 12.55
C MET A 1 -1.94 8.21 13.84
N LEU A 2 -1.17 8.21 14.94
CA LEU A 2 -1.59 8.77 16.23
C LEU A 2 -1.79 10.30 16.24
N ALA A 3 -1.24 11.00 15.24
CA ALA A 3 -1.54 12.42 15.00
C ALA A 3 -3.03 12.70 14.73
N HIS A 4 -3.78 11.72 14.20
CA HIS A 4 -5.22 11.79 13.97
C HIS A 4 -6.05 11.37 15.19
N GLY A 5 -5.39 11.07 16.31
CA GLY A 5 -6.04 10.77 17.58
C GLY A 5 -5.52 9.48 18.23
N PRO A 6 -5.70 9.34 19.56
CA PRO A 6 -5.23 8.19 20.31
C PRO A 6 -5.76 6.87 19.74
N ALA A 7 -4.97 5.82 19.89
CA ALA A 7 -5.32 4.51 19.36
C ALA A 7 -4.51 3.41 20.05
N THR A 8 -5.05 2.20 20.02
CA THR A 8 -4.33 1.01 20.49
C THR A 8 -3.58 0.37 19.33
N SER A 9 -2.61 -0.51 19.58
CA SER A 9 -1.87 -1.17 18.50
C SER A 9 -2.80 -1.93 17.53
N TYR A 10 -3.92 -2.45 18.04
CA TYR A 10 -4.96 -3.05 17.20
C TYR A 10 -5.63 -2.04 16.27
N ASP A 11 -6.01 -0.87 16.79
CA ASP A 11 -6.63 0.19 16.00
C ASP A 11 -5.65 0.76 14.97
N LEU A 12 -4.36 0.88 15.33
CA LEU A 12 -3.30 1.28 14.40
C LEU A 12 -3.18 0.30 13.23
N LYS A 13 -3.19 -1.01 13.50
CA LYS A 13 -3.19 -2.03 12.46
C LYS A 13 -4.37 -1.87 11.51
N GLN A 14 -5.58 -1.64 12.04
CA GLN A 14 -6.77 -1.41 11.22
C GLN A 14 -6.62 -0.14 10.37
N ARG A 15 -6.23 0.98 10.99
CA ARG A 15 -6.01 2.25 10.27
C ARG A 15 -4.98 2.10 9.15
N VAL A 16 -3.87 1.41 9.38
CA VAL A 16 -2.84 1.14 8.36
C VAL A 16 -3.41 0.31 7.21
N ALA A 17 -4.14 -0.77 7.51
CA ALA A 17 -4.73 -1.63 6.49
C ALA A 17 -5.71 -0.87 5.57
N PHE A 18 -6.46 0.08 6.11
CA PHE A 18 -7.40 0.91 5.35
C PHE A 18 -6.78 2.15 4.72
N THR A 19 -5.47 2.40 4.89
CA THR A 19 -4.82 3.61 4.34
C THR A 19 -3.51 3.26 3.63
N ILE A 20 -2.37 3.52 4.28
CA ILE A 20 -1.03 3.49 3.68
C ILE A 20 -0.45 2.07 3.58
N GLY A 21 -1.04 1.08 4.26
CA GLY A 21 -0.55 -0.31 4.28
C GLY A 21 -0.55 -1.00 2.91
N ASN A 22 -1.26 -0.44 1.94
CA ASN A 22 -1.27 -0.90 0.54
C ASN A 22 0.02 -0.51 -0.22
N PHE A 23 0.72 0.51 0.24
CA PHE A 23 1.91 1.09 -0.42
C PHE A 23 3.18 0.95 0.43
N TRP A 24 3.01 0.85 1.75
CA TRP A 24 4.12 0.67 2.68
C TRP A 24 3.91 -0.62 3.46
N ALA A 25 4.82 -1.57 3.26
CA ALA A 25 4.81 -2.83 4.01
C ALA A 25 5.30 -2.59 5.43
N PHE A 26 4.44 -2.85 6.41
CA PHE A 26 4.82 -2.88 7.81
C PHE A 26 4.99 -4.34 8.24
N ALA A 27 6.12 -4.67 8.87
CA ALA A 27 6.22 -5.94 9.56
C ALA A 27 5.13 -6.01 10.64
N HIS A 28 4.43 -7.14 10.73
CA HIS A 28 3.34 -7.27 11.71
C HIS A 28 3.80 -7.00 13.13
N SER A 29 5.03 -7.40 13.50
CA SER A 29 5.63 -7.10 14.80
C SER A 29 5.82 -5.60 15.03
N GLN A 30 6.28 -4.84 14.03
CA GLN A 30 6.48 -3.39 14.17
C GLN A 30 5.18 -2.66 14.55
N LEU A 31 4.02 -3.08 14.05
CA LEU A 31 2.75 -2.44 14.41
C LEU A 31 2.36 -2.60 15.89
N TYR A 32 2.97 -3.56 16.59
CA TYR A 32 2.75 -3.78 18.03
C TYR A 32 3.89 -3.24 18.88
N ASP A 33 5.14 -3.39 18.44
CA ASP A 33 6.33 -3.07 19.23
C ASP A 33 6.74 -1.59 19.09
N GLU A 34 6.56 -1.00 17.91
CA GLU A 34 7.00 0.37 17.62
C GLU A 34 6.28 1.43 18.47
N PRO A 35 4.95 1.35 18.72
CA PRO A 35 4.29 2.29 19.61
C PRO A 35 4.87 2.30 21.04
N ALA A 36 5.30 1.13 21.54
CA ALA A 36 5.94 1.05 22.86
C ALA A 36 7.31 1.74 22.86
N ARG A 37 8.13 1.49 21.82
CA ARG A 37 9.44 2.15 21.65
C ARG A 37 9.33 3.66 21.54
N LEU A 38 8.37 4.16 20.76
CA LEU A 38 8.13 5.59 20.62
C LEU A 38 7.63 6.22 21.94
N ALA A 39 6.92 5.46 22.78
CA ALA A 39 6.55 5.91 24.11
C ALA A 39 7.76 5.96 25.06
N GLU A 40 8.64 4.97 25.03
CA GLU A 40 9.92 4.97 25.77
C GLU A 40 10.81 6.16 25.36
N ALA A 41 10.75 6.57 24.09
CA ALA A 41 11.46 7.74 23.56
C ALA A 41 10.77 9.09 23.87
N GLY A 42 9.64 9.11 24.57
CA GLY A 42 8.90 10.34 24.90
C GLY A 42 8.08 10.94 23.74
N LEU A 43 8.05 10.29 22.58
CA LEU A 43 7.30 10.75 21.41
C LEU A 43 5.81 10.39 21.48
N LEU A 44 5.47 9.41 22.32
CA LEU A 44 4.09 9.02 22.63
C LEU A 44 3.90 8.94 24.15
N THR A 45 2.66 9.11 24.61
CA THR A 45 2.22 8.61 25.91
C THR A 45 1.57 7.25 25.75
N ALA A 46 1.60 6.45 26.82
CA ALA A 46 0.91 5.17 26.89
C ALA A 46 0.08 5.12 28.17
N THR A 47 -1.22 4.87 28.02
CA THR A 47 -2.16 4.71 29.14
C THR A 47 -2.71 3.29 29.11
N GLU A 48 -2.70 2.61 30.25
CA GLU A 48 -3.34 1.31 30.42
C GLU A 48 -4.74 1.52 31.03
N GLU A 49 -5.77 0.93 30.42
CA GLU A 49 -7.12 0.95 30.99
C GLU A 49 -7.21 0.02 32.22
N GLU A 50 -7.76 0.53 33.32
CA GLU A 50 -8.02 -0.26 34.53
C GLU A 50 -9.27 -1.13 34.35
N GLY A 51 -9.06 -2.39 33.93
CA GLY A 51 -10.10 -3.43 33.91
C GLY A 51 -10.15 -4.24 32.60
N GLY A 52 -10.26 -5.58 32.71
CA GLY A 52 -10.33 -6.49 31.56
C GLY A 52 -8.98 -6.77 30.90
N ARG A 53 -8.99 -7.23 29.62
CA ARG A 53 -7.77 -7.49 28.84
C ARG A 53 -7.02 -6.16 28.67
N ARG A 54 -5.97 -5.93 29.49
CA ARG A 54 -5.13 -4.72 29.55
C ARG A 54 -4.94 -4.10 28.17
N ARG A 55 -5.76 -3.11 27.84
CA ARG A 55 -5.72 -2.40 26.58
C ARG A 55 -4.82 -1.20 26.77
N ARG A 56 -3.73 -1.14 26.01
CA ARG A 56 -2.79 -0.02 26.04
C ARG A 56 -3.14 0.93 24.90
N THR A 57 -3.45 2.17 25.27
CA THR A 57 -3.79 3.25 24.34
C THR A 57 -2.62 4.21 24.26
N TYR A 58 -2.21 4.53 23.03
CA TYR A 58 -1.12 5.47 22.77
C TYR A 58 -1.69 6.80 22.29
N ALA A 59 -1.06 7.91 22.69
CA ALA A 59 -1.34 9.24 22.17
C ALA A 59 -0.03 9.96 21.82
N ILE A 60 -0.05 10.81 20.79
CA ILE A 60 1.14 11.57 20.40
C ILE A 60 1.41 12.71 21.40
N THR A 61 2.68 12.90 21.77
CA THR A 61 3.12 14.05 22.59
C THR A 61 3.39 15.28 21.71
N ASP A 62 3.66 16.43 22.33
CA ASP A 62 4.11 17.61 21.61
C ASP A 62 5.47 17.36 20.92
N ASP A 63 6.40 16.67 21.59
CA ASP A 63 7.67 16.24 21.00
C ASP A 63 7.45 15.28 19.82
N GLY A 64 6.49 14.35 19.93
CA GLY A 64 6.10 13.48 18.83
C GLY A 64 5.51 14.25 17.64
N ARG A 65 4.75 15.32 17.89
CA ARG A 65 4.23 16.21 16.83
C ARG A 65 5.34 17.01 16.18
N ALA A 66 6.29 17.52 16.95
CA ALA A 66 7.47 18.22 16.44
C ALA A 66 8.30 17.30 15.55
N ALA A 67 8.61 16.09 16.02
CA ALA A 67 9.35 15.09 15.24
C ALA A 67 8.65 14.72 13.92
N LEU A 68 7.32 14.58 13.95
CA LEU A 68 6.52 14.34 12.73
C LEU A 68 6.58 15.54 11.78
N SER A 69 6.51 16.77 12.30
CA SER A 69 6.60 17.99 11.51
C SER A 69 7.97 18.12 10.84
N ASP A 70 9.05 17.85 11.57
CA ASP A 70 10.42 17.90 11.06
C ASP A 70 10.64 16.85 9.97
N TRP A 71 10.11 15.65 10.16
CA TRP A 71 10.14 14.60 9.14
C TRP A 71 9.36 15.02 7.87
N LEU A 72 8.18 15.61 8.01
CA LEU A 72 7.38 16.10 6.87
C LEU A 72 8.06 17.25 6.11
N ALA A 73 8.88 18.06 6.78
CA ALA A 73 9.63 19.16 6.17
C ALA A 73 10.93 18.70 5.50
N SER A 74 11.38 17.48 5.78
CA SER A 74 12.63 16.95 5.23
C SER A 74 12.47 16.59 3.76
N PRO A 75 13.43 16.93 2.88
CA PRO A 75 13.38 16.54 1.47
C PRO A 75 13.34 15.01 1.32
N THR A 76 12.62 14.53 0.29
CA THR A 76 12.60 13.12 -0.14
C THR A 76 13.14 13.03 -1.57
N PRO A 77 14.48 13.05 -1.77
CA PRO A 77 15.09 12.99 -3.09
C PRO A 77 15.08 11.59 -3.71
N GLU A 78 14.70 10.57 -2.94
CA GLU A 78 14.73 9.18 -3.39
C GLU A 78 13.75 8.91 -4.52
N GLU A 79 14.20 8.19 -5.54
CA GLU A 79 13.35 7.70 -6.61
C GLU A 79 12.50 6.50 -6.13
N THR A 80 11.26 6.42 -6.61
CA THR A 80 10.42 5.26 -6.37
C THR A 80 10.93 4.06 -7.15
N GLU A 81 11.35 2.99 -6.46
CA GLU A 81 11.75 1.73 -7.09
C GLU A 81 10.52 0.94 -7.59
N VAL A 82 10.54 0.53 -8.87
CA VAL A 82 9.55 -0.40 -9.43
C VAL A 82 10.12 -1.82 -9.40
N ARG A 83 9.58 -2.67 -8.52
CA ARG A 83 9.97 -4.08 -8.38
C ARG A 83 8.87 -5.01 -8.87
N ASP A 84 8.67 -5.07 -10.19
CA ASP A 84 7.63 -5.89 -10.82
C ASP A 84 8.20 -7.19 -11.42
N LEU A 85 7.76 -8.34 -10.89
CA LEU A 85 8.18 -9.66 -11.37
C LEU A 85 7.62 -10.00 -12.76
N GLY A 86 6.47 -9.45 -13.14
CA GLY A 86 5.89 -9.61 -14.47
C GLY A 86 6.75 -8.93 -15.54
N LEU A 87 7.18 -7.69 -15.30
CA LEU A 87 8.13 -6.98 -16.16
C LEU A 87 9.48 -7.70 -16.23
N LEU A 88 9.98 -8.20 -15.11
CA LEU A 88 11.22 -8.99 -15.11
C LEU A 88 11.09 -10.26 -15.96
N LYS A 89 9.95 -10.96 -15.91
CA LYS A 89 9.70 -12.13 -16.76
C LYS A 89 9.56 -11.73 -18.23
N LEU A 90 8.86 -10.64 -18.53
CA LEU A 90 8.71 -10.12 -19.89
C LEU A 90 10.07 -9.74 -20.50
N PHE A 91 10.99 -9.18 -19.71
CA PHE A 91 12.36 -8.90 -20.15
C PHE A 91 13.09 -10.15 -20.67
N PHE A 92 12.80 -11.33 -20.11
CA PHE A 92 13.37 -12.61 -20.54
C PHE A 92 12.47 -13.40 -21.50
N ALA A 93 11.46 -12.75 -22.11
CA ALA A 93 10.45 -13.43 -22.93
C ALA A 93 11.02 -14.21 -24.13
N THR A 94 12.22 -13.89 -24.62
CA THR A 94 12.93 -14.65 -25.67
C THR A 94 13.15 -16.13 -25.31
N PHE A 95 13.16 -16.47 -24.02
CA PHE A 95 13.36 -17.86 -23.55
C PHE A 95 12.06 -18.58 -23.19
N ALA A 96 10.90 -17.96 -23.43
CA ALA A 96 9.61 -18.50 -23.07
C ALA A 96 9.10 -19.50 -24.12
N GLY A 97 8.33 -20.50 -23.68
CA GLY A 97 7.68 -21.47 -24.56
C GLY A 97 6.38 -20.94 -25.18
N PRO A 98 5.80 -21.69 -26.14
CA PRO A 98 4.50 -21.35 -26.71
C PRO A 98 3.43 -21.25 -25.61
N GLY A 99 2.73 -20.12 -25.55
CA GLY A 99 1.66 -19.88 -24.57
C GLY A 99 2.10 -19.28 -23.24
N ASP A 100 3.40 -19.19 -22.96
CA ASP A 100 3.91 -18.58 -21.72
C ASP A 100 3.65 -17.06 -21.67
N LEU A 101 3.89 -16.34 -22.76
CA LEU A 101 3.66 -14.89 -22.82
C LEU A 101 2.18 -14.53 -22.68
N PRO A 102 1.23 -15.15 -23.43
CA PRO A 102 -0.20 -14.93 -23.20
C PRO A 102 -0.61 -15.22 -21.76
N THR A 103 -0.13 -16.35 -21.19
CA THR A 103 -0.43 -16.73 -19.80
C THR A 103 0.07 -15.68 -18.80
N LEU A 104 1.31 -15.21 -18.99
CA LEU A 104 1.89 -14.14 -18.18
C LEU A 104 1.03 -12.88 -18.26
N ALA A 105 0.73 -12.43 -19.48
CA ALA A 105 0.02 -11.17 -19.71
C ALA A 105 -1.38 -11.19 -19.09
N HIS A 106 -2.16 -12.25 -19.32
CA HIS A 106 -3.48 -12.41 -18.70
C HIS A 106 -3.41 -12.46 -17.17
N THR A 107 -2.47 -13.23 -16.61
CA THR A 107 -2.31 -13.33 -15.15
C THR A 107 -1.98 -11.97 -14.54
N ARG A 108 -1.11 -11.18 -15.19
CA ARG A 108 -0.73 -9.86 -14.71
C ARG A 108 -1.88 -8.86 -14.84
N ARG A 109 -2.52 -8.76 -16.01
CA ARG A 109 -3.72 -7.92 -16.21
C ARG A 109 -4.76 -8.20 -15.13
N ASP A 110 -5.14 -9.46 -14.94
CA ASP A 110 -6.19 -9.84 -13.99
C ASP A 110 -5.81 -9.52 -12.55
N SER A 111 -4.55 -9.74 -12.16
CA SER A 111 -4.05 -9.39 -10.83
C SER A 111 -4.10 -7.88 -10.58
N HIS A 112 -3.72 -7.05 -11.56
CA HIS A 112 -3.75 -5.60 -11.42
C HIS A 112 -5.17 -5.05 -11.43
N ARG A 113 -6.06 -5.61 -12.25
CA ARG A 113 -7.50 -5.30 -12.22
C ARG A 113 -8.10 -5.53 -10.83
N VAL A 114 -7.88 -6.71 -10.25
CA VAL A 114 -8.40 -7.05 -8.91
C VAL A 114 -7.86 -6.08 -7.84
N ARG A 115 -6.58 -5.70 -7.93
CA ARG A 115 -5.98 -4.72 -7.00
C ARG A 115 -6.59 -3.33 -7.18
N ALA A 116 -6.73 -2.86 -8.43
CA ALA A 116 -7.33 -1.57 -8.75
C ALA A 116 -8.79 -1.49 -8.27
N ASP A 117 -9.59 -2.53 -8.53
CA ASP A 117 -10.98 -2.65 -8.05
C ASP A 117 -11.03 -2.63 -6.52
N GLY A 118 -10.13 -3.36 -5.85
CA GLY A 118 -10.01 -3.37 -4.39
C GLY A 118 -9.66 -1.99 -3.82
N TYR A 119 -8.74 -1.26 -4.44
CA TYR A 119 -8.39 0.09 -4.03
C TYR A 119 -9.52 1.09 -4.28
N GLN A 120 -10.26 0.94 -5.37
CA GLN A 120 -11.44 1.76 -5.63
C GLN A 120 -12.54 1.51 -4.58
N ALA A 121 -12.84 0.25 -4.27
CA ALA A 121 -13.81 -0.09 -3.24
C ALA A 121 -13.40 0.46 -1.86
N LEU A 122 -12.10 0.37 -1.53
CA LEU A 122 -11.56 0.96 -0.29
C LEU A 122 -11.69 2.48 -0.29
N TYR A 123 -11.34 3.14 -1.40
CA TYR A 123 -11.49 4.59 -1.56
C TYR A 123 -12.95 4.99 -1.32
N ASP A 124 -13.92 4.34 -1.97
CA ASP A 124 -15.34 4.66 -1.87
C ASP A 124 -15.85 4.47 -0.42
N GLN A 125 -15.31 3.48 0.29
CA GLN A 125 -15.66 3.21 1.68
C GLN A 125 -15.13 4.30 2.64
N ILE A 126 -13.89 4.77 2.46
CA ILE A 126 -13.23 5.65 3.45
C ILE A 126 -13.28 7.13 3.09
N ALA A 127 -13.42 7.49 1.83
CA ALA A 127 -13.38 8.87 1.36
C ALA A 127 -14.34 9.83 2.09
N PRO A 128 -15.55 9.40 2.54
CA PRO A 128 -16.44 10.28 3.30
C PRO A 128 -15.95 10.64 4.70
N TYR A 129 -15.02 9.87 5.28
CA TYR A 129 -14.64 9.97 6.71
C TYR A 129 -13.14 10.14 6.94
N ALA A 130 -12.30 9.75 6.00
CA ALA A 130 -10.86 9.82 6.11
C ALA A 130 -10.33 11.22 5.82
N ASP A 131 -9.13 11.52 6.33
CA ASP A 131 -8.43 12.75 5.97
C ASP A 131 -8.12 12.74 4.46
N LYS A 132 -8.32 13.88 3.79
CA LYS A 132 -8.16 13.99 2.34
C LYS A 132 -6.78 13.55 1.84
N TRP A 133 -5.72 13.69 2.65
CA TRP A 133 -4.38 13.27 2.29
C TRP A 133 -4.18 11.77 2.43
N GLN A 134 -4.85 11.13 3.40
CA GLN A 134 -4.88 9.67 3.49
C GLN A 134 -5.51 9.07 2.23
N VAL A 135 -6.62 9.65 1.79
CA VAL A 135 -7.33 9.25 0.57
C VAL A 135 -6.48 9.53 -0.69
N LYS A 136 -5.69 10.60 -0.69
CA LYS A 136 -4.80 10.95 -1.81
C LYS A 136 -3.75 9.86 -2.08
N SER A 137 -3.29 9.14 -1.06
CA SER A 137 -2.36 8.01 -1.25
C SER A 137 -3.01 6.86 -2.04
N LEU A 138 -4.28 6.55 -1.78
CA LEU A 138 -5.03 5.53 -2.52
C LEU A 138 -5.28 5.95 -3.97
N GLU A 139 -5.52 7.23 -4.23
CA GLU A 139 -5.68 7.74 -5.60
C GLU A 139 -4.48 7.40 -6.48
N LEU A 140 -3.25 7.57 -5.97
CA LEU A 140 -2.04 7.18 -6.71
C LEU A 140 -1.99 5.67 -6.94
N GLY A 141 -2.32 4.88 -5.93
CA GLY A 141 -2.40 3.42 -6.06
C GLY A 141 -3.36 2.96 -7.15
N ILE A 142 -4.58 3.50 -7.17
CA ILE A 142 -5.57 3.19 -8.20
C ILE A 142 -5.00 3.49 -9.59
N ARG A 143 -4.40 4.68 -9.76
CA ARG A 143 -3.81 5.07 -11.05
C ARG A 143 -2.69 4.12 -11.48
N ILE A 144 -1.77 3.78 -10.57
CA ILE A 144 -0.69 2.83 -10.86
C ILE A 144 -1.25 1.48 -11.31
N GLU A 145 -2.17 0.90 -10.54
CA GLU A 145 -2.73 -0.42 -10.87
C GLU A 145 -3.50 -0.41 -12.19
N ARG A 146 -4.25 0.67 -12.48
CA ARG A 146 -4.95 0.83 -13.77
C ARG A 146 -4.00 1.02 -14.94
N THR A 147 -2.94 1.80 -14.79
CA THR A 147 -1.93 1.96 -15.84
C THR A 147 -1.23 0.64 -16.15
N VAL A 148 -0.94 -0.18 -15.13
CA VAL A 148 -0.33 -1.48 -15.35
C VAL A 148 -1.33 -2.49 -15.94
N GLU A 149 -2.60 -2.46 -15.52
CA GLU A 149 -3.68 -3.24 -16.15
C GLU A 149 -3.82 -2.91 -17.65
N GLU A 150 -3.81 -1.62 -18.00
CA GLU A 150 -3.89 -1.12 -19.37
C GLU A 150 -2.69 -1.62 -20.20
N PHE A 151 -1.47 -1.47 -19.70
CA PHE A 151 -0.26 -1.99 -20.36
C PHE A 151 -0.37 -3.48 -20.70
N TRP A 152 -0.81 -4.32 -19.75
CA TRP A 152 -0.94 -5.76 -20.01
C TRP A 152 -2.09 -6.08 -20.96
N THR A 153 -3.14 -5.25 -20.99
CA THR A 153 -4.25 -5.38 -21.95
C THR A 153 -3.78 -5.09 -23.37
N GLU A 154 -3.08 -3.98 -23.58
CA GLU A 154 -2.50 -3.62 -24.87
C GLU A 154 -1.48 -4.68 -25.34
N PHE A 155 -0.72 -5.26 -24.41
CA PHE A 155 0.21 -6.33 -24.73
C PHE A 155 -0.52 -7.60 -25.19
N ILE A 156 -1.63 -7.98 -24.55
CA ILE A 156 -2.47 -9.11 -25.02
C ILE A 156 -2.96 -8.86 -26.45
N ASP A 157 -3.50 -7.66 -26.71
CA ASP A 157 -4.00 -7.30 -28.04
C ASP A 157 -2.90 -7.40 -29.11
N SER A 158 -1.66 -7.04 -28.75
CA SER A 158 -0.50 -7.18 -29.64
C SER A 158 -0.13 -8.64 -29.96
N LEU A 159 -0.23 -9.54 -28.98
CA LEU A 159 0.04 -10.97 -29.18
C LEU A 159 -1.02 -11.64 -30.07
N ASP A 160 -2.28 -11.22 -29.91
CA ASP A 160 -3.40 -11.71 -30.73
C ASP A 160 -3.27 -11.22 -32.18
N ALA A 161 -2.78 -10.00 -32.41
CA ALA A 161 -2.53 -9.46 -33.73
C ALA A 161 -1.37 -10.16 -34.48
N GLU A 162 -0.37 -10.66 -33.75
CA GLU A 162 0.76 -11.42 -34.32
C GLU A 162 0.40 -12.87 -34.66
N THR A 163 -0.70 -13.40 -34.11
CA THR A 163 -1.18 -14.76 -34.37
C THR A 163 -2.20 -14.74 -35.52
N PRO A 164 -1.87 -15.18 -36.75
CA PRO A 164 -2.83 -15.16 -37.84
C PRO A 164 -3.98 -16.16 -37.54
N PRO A 165 -5.23 -15.87 -37.94
CA PRO A 165 -6.33 -16.80 -37.76
C PRO A 165 -6.11 -18.04 -38.64
N GLY A 166 -5.69 -19.16 -38.04
CA GLY A 166 -5.63 -20.48 -38.67
C GLY A 166 -4.26 -21.15 -38.76
N GLN A 167 -3.56 -21.33 -37.63
CA GLN A 167 -2.53 -22.37 -37.48
C GLN A 167 -2.92 -23.35 -36.37
#